data_AF-S4NVB1-F1
#
_entry.id   AF-S4NVB1-F1
#
_cell.length_a   1.000
_cell.length_b   1.000
_cell.length_c   1.000
_cell.angle_alpha   90.00
_cell.angle_beta   90.00
_cell.angle_gamma   90.00
#
_symmetry.space_group_name_H-M   'P 1'
#
loop_
_entity.id
_entity.type
_entity.pdbx_description
1 polymer ?
#
loop_
_entity_poly.entity_id
_entity_poly.type
_entity_poly.pdbx_seq_one_letter_code
_entity_poly.pdbx_strand_id
1 'polypeptide(L)' 'GEGGAVGDAQGVKFITSRKGKCLMLYKSFTYNKQNTNKNGERWYCSSQSSRKCTAQVFLANDGSITDTQIVH' A
#
# COMPACT_ATOMS: atom_id res chain seq x y z
N GLY A 1 14.13 12.94 -16.42
CA GLY A 1 13.00 13.43 -15.62
C GLY A 1 11.84 12.50 -15.85
N GLU A 2 11.23 11.99 -14.79
CA GLU A 2 10.03 11.16 -14.85
C GLU A 2 9.13 11.75 -13.74
N GLY A 3 8.11 12.57 -13.98
CA GLY A 3 7.16 12.59 -15.09
C GLY A 3 5.98 11.70 -14.73
N GLY A 4 5.00 12.21 -13.98
CA GLY A 4 3.78 11.47 -13.65
C GLY A 4 2.97 12.07 -12.52
N ALA A 5 2.26 13.19 -12.78
CA ALA A 5 1.16 13.63 -11.93
C ALA A 5 0.03 12.61 -12.06
N VAL A 6 -0.22 11.83 -11.00
CA VAL A 6 -1.34 10.89 -10.97
C VAL A 6 -2.49 11.51 -10.20
N GLY A 7 -3.53 11.84 -10.95
CA GLY A 7 -4.74 12.52 -10.46
C GLY A 7 -5.41 11.83 -9.27
N ASP A 8 -6.13 12.68 -8.55
CA ASP A 8 -6.89 12.51 -7.32
C ASP A 8 -8.07 11.53 -7.46
N ALA A 9 -7.78 10.29 -7.83
CA ALA A 9 -8.66 9.19 -7.44
C ALA A 9 -8.25 8.79 -6.03
N GLN A 10 -9.10 9.03 -5.03
CA GLN A 10 -8.98 8.50 -3.66
C GLN A 10 -9.16 6.97 -3.68
N GLY A 11 -8.31 6.27 -4.42
CA GLY A 11 -8.34 4.84 -4.64
C GLY A 11 -6.94 4.26 -4.51
N VAL A 12 -6.88 2.97 -4.21
CA VAL A 12 -5.63 2.24 -4.19
C VAL A 12 -5.13 1.97 -5.59
N LYS A 13 -3.83 2.17 -5.81
CA LYS A 13 -3.15 1.83 -7.06
C LYS A 13 -2.14 0.73 -6.80
N PHE A 14 -2.11 -0.29 -7.63
CA PHE A 14 -1.06 -1.30 -7.59
C PHE A 14 0.01 -0.93 -8.60
N ILE A 15 1.25 -0.78 -8.14
CA ILE A 15 2.40 -0.43 -8.97
C ILE A 15 3.45 -1.53 -8.85
N THR A 16 4.17 -1.78 -9.93
CA THR A 16 5.29 -2.73 -9.92
C THR A 16 6.59 -1.95 -9.69
N SER A 17 7.33 -2.33 -8.64
CA SER A 17 8.67 -1.83 -8.39
C SER A 17 9.60 -2.19 -9.55
N ARG A 18 10.69 -1.42 -9.74
CA ARG A 18 11.75 -1.72 -10.73
C ARG A 18 12.33 -3.14 -10.61
N LYS A 19 12.21 -3.77 -9.44
CA LYS A 19 12.64 -5.16 -9.17
C LYS A 19 11.53 -6.21 -9.37
N GLY A 20 10.39 -5.85 -9.96
CA GLY A 20 9.26 -6.74 -10.21
C GLY A 20 8.33 -6.99 -9.01
N LYS A 21 8.53 -6.30 -7.87
CA LYS A 21 7.68 -6.46 -6.69
C LYS A 21 6.40 -5.64 -6.79
N CYS A 22 5.26 -6.24 -6.50
CA CYS A 22 3.99 -5.52 -6.44
C CYS A 22 3.89 -4.67 -5.17
N LEU A 23 3.59 -3.38 -5.33
CA LEU A 23 3.44 -2.39 -4.27
C LEU A 23 2.06 -1.76 -4.36
N MET A 24 1.46 -1.48 -3.21
CA MET A 24 0.21 -0.76 -3.14
C MET A 24 0.50 0.71 -2.82
N LEU A 25 0.06 1.62 -3.67
CA LEU A 25 0.13 3.07 -3.47
C LEU A 25 -1.23 3.55 -2.94
N TYR A 26 -1.23 4.03 -1.70
CA TYR A 26 -2.40 4.55 -1.01
C TYR A 26 -2.04 5.82 -0.23
N LYS A 27 -2.84 6.88 -0.39
CA LYS A 27 -2.59 8.20 0.25
C LYS A 27 -1.14 8.69 0.09
N SER A 28 -0.57 8.54 -1.11
CA SER A 28 0.82 8.92 -1.42
C SER A 28 1.91 8.11 -0.70
N PHE A 29 1.56 7.00 -0.04
CA PHE A 29 2.49 6.06 0.58
C PHE A 29 2.46 4.70 -0.12
N THR A 30 3.62 4.05 -0.16
CA THR A 30 3.76 2.71 -0.72
C THR A 30 3.77 1.65 0.37
N TYR A 31 3.05 0.57 0.12
CA TYR A 31 2.92 -0.56 1.03
C TYR A 31 3.34 -1.84 0.32
N ASN A 32 4.01 -2.72 1.06
CA ASN A 32 4.41 -4.05 0.62
C ASN A 32 3.36 -5.07 1.06
N LYS A 33 2.98 -5.97 0.15
CA LYS A 33 2.15 -7.13 0.47
C LYS A 33 2.91 -8.04 1.42
N GLN A 34 2.31 -8.39 2.55
CA GLN A 34 2.96 -9.23 3.54
C GLN A 34 2.17 -10.53 3.73
N ASN A 35 0.90 -10.44 4.13
CA ASN A 35 0.09 -11.62 4.36
C ASN A 35 -1.21 -11.58 3.56
N THR A 36 -1.67 -12.74 3.12
CA THR A 36 -2.94 -12.90 2.39
C THR A 36 -3.77 -13.95 3.10
N ASN A 37 -4.98 -13.58 3.48
CA ASN A 37 -5.93 -14.42 4.18
C ASN A 37 -7.20 -14.57 3.34
N LYS A 38 -8.07 -15.50 3.73
CA LYS A 38 -9.40 -15.70 3.12
C LYS A 38 -10.30 -14.46 3.09
N ASN A 39 -10.00 -13.45 3.91
CA ASN A 39 -10.78 -12.22 4.01
C ASN A 39 -10.17 -11.06 3.19
N GLY A 40 -8.93 -11.19 2.72
CA GLY A 40 -8.20 -10.08 2.11
C GLY A 40 -6.69 -10.13 2.34
N GLU A 41 -6.03 -9.06 1.96
CA GLU A 41 -4.58 -8.88 1.94
C GLU A 41 -4.15 -7.82 2.96
N ARG A 42 -3.13 -8.13 3.76
CA ARG A 42 -2.49 -7.18 4.66
C ARG A 42 -1.22 -6.62 4.04
N TRP A 43 -1.17 -5.30 4.02
CA TRP A 43 -0.10 -4.49 3.46
C TRP A 43 0.55 -3.64 4.56
N TYR A 44 1.88 -3.62 4.60
CA TYR A 44 2.64 -2.80 5.56
C TYR A 44 3.41 -1.70 4.84
N CYS A 45 3.60 -0.57 5.50
CA CYS A 45 4.37 0.53 4.94
C CYS A 45 5.75 0.05 4.49
N SER A 46 6.16 0.46 3.30
CA SER A 46 7.52 0.24 2.77
C SER A 46 8.61 0.77 3.70
N SER A 47 8.30 1.86 4.43
CA SER A 47 9.19 2.46 5.42
C SER A 47 9.18 1.76 6.78
N GLN A 48 8.46 0.64 6.97
CA GLN A 48 8.48 -0.11 8.23
C GLN A 48 9.88 -0.59 8.60
N SER A 49 10.64 -1.11 7.63
CA SER A 49 12.00 -1.60 7.87
C SER A 49 12.98 -0.45 8.14
N SER A 50 12.85 0.66 7.42
CA SER A 50 13.79 1.80 7.49
C SER A 50 13.47 2.82 8.58
N ARG A 51 12.18 3.10 8.83
CA ARG A 51 11.69 4.15 9.74
C ARG A 51 10.82 3.62 10.89
N LYS A 52 10.70 2.29 11.04
CA LYS A 52 9.79 1.67 12.04
C LYS A 52 8.34 2.14 11.93
N CYS A 53 7.92 2.55 10.73
CA CYS A 53 6.55 2.96 10.47
C CYS A 53 5.58 1.81 10.82
N THR A 54 4.58 2.11 11.64
CA THR A 54 3.55 1.16 12.07
C THR A 54 2.32 1.18 11.16
N ALA A 55 2.33 2.01 10.10
CA ALA A 55 1.21 2.10 9.19
C ALA A 55 0.96 0.77 8.46
N GLN A 56 -0.29 0.33 8.53
CA GLN A 56 -0.76 -0.94 7.98
C GLN A 56 -2.16 -0.80 7.41
N VAL A 57 -2.35 -1.43 6.27
CA VAL A 57 -3.60 -1.37 5.51
C VAL A 57 -4.07 -2.79 5.24
N PHE A 58 -5.36 -3.01 5.42
CA PHE A 58 -6.02 -4.24 5.04
C PHE A 58 -6.88 -3.98 3.81
N LEU A 59 -6.61 -4.69 2.72
CA LEU A 59 -7.42 -4.70 1.52
C LEU A 59 -8.32 -5.93 1.59
N ALA A 60 -9.61 -5.72 1.77
CA ALA A 60 -10.58 -6.81 1.75
C ALA A 60 -10.78 -7.34 0.32
N ASN A 61 -11.24 -8.58 0.20
CA ASN A 61 -11.47 -9.21 -1.10
C ASN A 61 -12.52 -8.51 -1.97
N ASP A 62 -13.43 -7.74 -1.35
CA ASP A 62 -14.40 -6.91 -2.07
C ASP A 62 -13.79 -5.60 -2.61
N GLY A 63 -12.51 -5.34 -2.35
CA GLY A 63 -11.80 -4.13 -2.77
C GLY A 63 -11.83 -3.01 -1.72
N SER A 64 -12.55 -3.18 -0.60
CA SER A 64 -12.55 -2.20 0.48
C SER A 64 -11.22 -2.11 1.21
N ILE A 65 -10.76 -0.89 1.44
CA ILE A 65 -9.56 -0.59 2.21
C ILE A 65 -9.95 -0.27 3.65
N THR A 66 -9.50 -1.09 4.58
CA THR A 66 -9.52 -0.78 6.00
C THR A 66 -8.14 -0.31 6.42
N ASP A 67 -7.99 0.99 6.62
CA ASP A 67 -6.80 1.53 7.27
C ASP A 67 -6.82 1.09 8.74
N THR A 68 -5.81 0.31 9.13
CA THR A 68 -5.76 -0.24 10.49
C THR A 68 -4.82 0.53 11.41
N GLN A 69 -3.94 1.38 10.87
CA GLN A 69 -3.02 2.25 11.62
C GLN A 69 -2.61 3.45 10.73
N ILE A 70 -3.04 4.66 11.11
CA ILE A 70 -2.85 5.91 10.33
C ILE A 70 -1.58 6.67 10.76
N VAL A 71 -0.84 6.21 11.77
CA VAL A 71 0.27 7.01 12.31
C VAL A 71 1.51 6.86 11.42
N HIS A 72 1.84 7.91 10.67
CA HIS A 72 3.10 8.10 9.96
C HIS A 72 3.77 9.38 10.43
#